data_AF-A0A349XYK4-F1
#
_entry.id   AF-A0A349XYK4-F1
#
_cell.length_a   1.000
_cell.length_b   1.000
_cell.length_c   1.000
_cell.angle_alpha   90.00
_cell.angle_beta   90.00
_cell.angle_gamma   90.00
#
_symmetry.space_group_name_H-M   'P 1'
#
loop_
_entity.id
_entity.type
_entity.pdbx_description
1 polymer ?
#
loop_
_entity_poly.entity_id
_entity_poly.type
_entity_poly.pdbx_seq_one_letter_code
_entity_poly.pdbx_strand_id
1 'polypeptide(L)'
;MDEVDATASAGLGKCCICGKHRKLTFEHIPPKRAFNSGGGRSTTIDQLLAEYEGNNARYSKDRKGFGKLSLCELCNNNTGAWYGNAYVEWAHQGMRFLDASGTLAMPFHIFPGRVAKQIIAMFASTNGPNFFDAHPELRKFVLDPQWVGIPKKFKLLTYLTTSNVQTARITGIIATMDFGQSKASIFSEIAFTPFGYILVIDSPPPARGLFDITFFCHEPYRQYRDLHLPIGAKEVHSYIPADFRTEEEWSQAQARAKEERAAAKLRRDAF
;
A
#
# COMPACT_ATOMS: atom_id res chain seq x y z
N MET A 1 14.82 -35.38 -14.43
CA MET A 1 15.96 -34.60 -14.97
C MET A 1 15.37 -33.35 -15.54
N ASP A 2 15.55 -32.26 -14.82
CA ASP A 2 15.59 -30.86 -15.29
C ASP A 2 15.91 -30.04 -14.04
N GLU A 3 17.19 -30.11 -13.66
CA GLU A 3 17.82 -29.12 -12.80
C GLU A 3 17.74 -27.79 -13.54
N VAL A 4 16.80 -26.94 -13.15
CA VAL A 4 16.79 -25.54 -13.57
C VAL A 4 17.84 -24.82 -12.75
N ASP A 5 19.00 -24.69 -13.38
CA ASP A 5 20.20 -23.97 -13.01
C ASP A 5 19.91 -22.72 -12.16
N ALA A 6 20.32 -22.79 -10.89
CA ALA A 6 20.28 -21.72 -9.91
C ALA A 6 21.46 -20.77 -10.13
N THR A 7 21.44 -20.02 -11.23
CA THR A 7 22.28 -18.83 -11.42
C THR A 7 21.41 -17.64 -11.81
N ALA A 8 20.76 -17.05 -10.78
CA ALA A 8 20.05 -15.78 -10.91
C ALA A 8 21.04 -14.71 -11.41
N SER A 9 20.90 -14.34 -12.68
CA SER A 9 21.60 -13.21 -13.28
C SER A 9 21.39 -11.96 -12.43
N ALA A 10 22.47 -11.20 -12.19
CA ALA A 10 22.46 -10.02 -11.35
C ALA A 10 21.23 -9.15 -11.66
N GLY A 11 20.37 -8.87 -10.67
CA GLY A 11 19.02 -8.29 -10.81
C GLY A 11 18.95 -6.92 -11.49
N LEU A 12 19.29 -6.87 -12.78
CA LEU A 12 19.16 -5.74 -13.67
C LEU A 12 17.69 -5.59 -14.02
N GLY A 13 17.19 -4.37 -13.90
CA GLY A 13 15.81 -4.06 -14.22
C GLY A 13 15.58 -2.56 -14.28
N LYS A 14 14.36 -2.18 -14.65
CA LYS A 14 13.96 -0.79 -14.74
C LYS A 14 13.64 -0.26 -13.33
N CYS A 15 14.35 0.77 -12.89
CA CYS A 15 14.08 1.41 -11.60
C CYS A 15 12.69 2.05 -11.60
N CYS A 16 11.87 1.77 -10.57
CA CYS A 16 10.49 2.25 -10.52
C CYS A 16 10.35 3.76 -10.33
N ILE A 17 11.39 4.44 -9.83
CA ILE A 17 11.40 5.90 -9.68
C ILE A 17 11.98 6.57 -10.92
N CYS A 18 13.25 6.34 -11.25
CA CYS A 18 13.92 7.08 -12.33
C CYS A 18 13.74 6.48 -13.73
N GLY A 19 13.18 5.27 -13.87
CA GLY A 19 12.96 4.61 -15.15
C GLY A 19 14.22 4.07 -15.84
N LYS A 20 15.42 4.22 -15.25
CA LYS A 20 16.68 3.74 -15.83
C LYS A 20 16.86 2.23 -15.60
N HIS A 21 17.35 1.51 -16.61
CA HIS A 21 17.72 0.10 -16.51
C HIS A 21 19.09 -0.04 -15.84
N ARG A 22 19.12 -0.59 -14.61
CA ARG A 22 20.32 -0.73 -13.77
C ARG A 22 20.13 -1.89 -12.79
N LYS A 23 21.17 -2.20 -12.01
CA LYS A 23 21.04 -3.15 -10.89
C LYS A 23 20.02 -2.63 -9.89
N LEU A 24 19.02 -3.45 -9.59
CA LEU A 24 18.00 -3.16 -8.60
C LEU A 24 18.46 -3.58 -7.21
N THR A 25 17.98 -2.82 -6.24
CA THR A 25 18.19 -3.00 -4.81
C THR A 25 16.85 -3.29 -4.16
N PHE A 26 16.90 -3.98 -3.03
CA PHE A 26 15.71 -4.31 -2.25
C PHE A 26 15.22 -3.06 -1.54
N GLU A 27 13.99 -2.64 -1.83
CA GLU A 27 13.32 -1.56 -1.12
C GLU A 27 12.29 -2.13 -0.16
N HIS A 28 12.29 -1.63 1.07
CA HIS A 28 11.32 -2.00 2.09
C HIS A 28 10.05 -1.14 1.94
N ILE A 29 8.88 -1.78 1.96
CA ILE A 29 7.59 -1.09 1.78
C ILE A 29 6.65 -1.52 2.92
N PRO A 30 6.42 -0.70 3.96
CA PRO A 30 7.08 0.58 4.26
C PRO A 30 8.55 0.48 4.71
N PRO A 31 9.27 1.59 4.98
CA PRO A 31 10.65 1.56 5.47
C PRO A 31 10.84 0.65 6.70
N LYS A 32 11.99 -0.02 6.80
CA LYS A 32 12.29 -0.98 7.87
C LYS A 32 12.06 -0.42 9.30
N ARG A 33 12.43 0.83 9.52
CA ARG A 33 12.32 1.52 10.82
C ARG A 33 10.89 1.99 11.15
N ALA A 34 9.98 1.91 10.18
CA ALA A 34 8.54 2.11 10.36
C ALA A 34 7.86 0.75 10.57
N PHE A 35 8.35 -0.01 11.55
CA PHE A 35 7.84 -1.32 11.99
C PHE A 35 7.92 -2.47 10.97
N ASN A 36 8.44 -2.23 9.77
CA ASN A 36 8.66 -3.26 8.75
C ASN A 36 10.01 -3.99 8.89
N SER A 37 10.31 -4.47 10.10
CA SER A 37 11.52 -5.25 10.40
C SER A 37 11.22 -6.71 10.80
N GLY A 38 9.96 -7.02 11.09
CA GLY A 38 9.50 -8.34 11.52
C GLY A 38 9.45 -9.35 10.38
N GLY A 39 9.47 -10.63 10.74
CA GLY A 39 9.18 -11.70 9.81
C GLY A 39 7.67 -11.87 9.60
N GLY A 40 7.27 -12.26 8.39
CA GLY A 40 5.87 -12.46 8.03
C GLY A 40 5.68 -13.60 7.04
N ARG A 41 4.41 -13.92 6.76
CA ARG A 41 4.03 -14.75 5.61
C ARG A 41 3.39 -13.86 4.57
N SER A 42 3.83 -13.95 3.34
CA SER A 42 3.22 -13.29 2.19
C SER A 42 2.57 -14.31 1.26
N THR A 43 1.53 -13.87 0.58
CA THR A 43 0.81 -14.62 -0.44
C THR A 43 0.33 -13.65 -1.51
N THR A 44 0.09 -14.14 -2.72
CA THR A 44 -0.51 -13.36 -3.81
C THR A 44 -2.00 -13.61 -3.92
N ILE A 45 -2.72 -12.72 -4.62
CA ILE A 45 -4.14 -12.95 -4.93
C ILE A 45 -4.32 -14.25 -5.72
N ASP A 46 -3.46 -14.55 -6.70
CA ASP A 46 -3.55 -15.80 -7.46
C ASP A 46 -3.40 -17.04 -6.56
N GLN A 47 -2.53 -16.98 -5.56
CA GLN A 47 -2.37 -18.05 -4.58
C GLN A 47 -3.60 -18.16 -3.67
N LEU A 48 -4.15 -17.04 -3.22
CA LEU A 48 -5.40 -17.03 -2.44
C LEU A 48 -6.59 -17.55 -3.24
N LEU A 49 -6.68 -17.22 -4.53
CA LEU A 49 -7.70 -17.73 -5.43
C LEU A 49 -7.52 -19.23 -5.67
N ALA A 50 -6.29 -19.70 -5.86
CA ALA A 50 -6.00 -21.12 -5.97
C ALA A 50 -6.40 -21.88 -4.69
N GLU A 51 -6.09 -21.35 -3.51
CA GLU A 51 -6.55 -21.90 -2.22
C GLU A 51 -8.06 -21.90 -2.13
N TYR A 52 -8.69 -20.79 -2.51
CA TYR A 52 -10.13 -20.69 -2.58
C TYR A 52 -10.71 -21.74 -3.52
N GLU A 53 -10.07 -22.08 -4.64
CA GLU A 53 -10.49 -23.14 -5.55
C GLU A 53 -10.27 -24.57 -5.00
N GLY A 54 -9.57 -24.73 -3.88
CA GLY A 54 -9.26 -26.02 -3.26
C GLY A 54 -7.88 -26.57 -3.64
N ASN A 55 -7.03 -25.75 -4.28
CA ASN A 55 -5.65 -26.08 -4.57
C ASN A 55 -4.74 -25.69 -3.39
N ASN A 56 -3.55 -26.29 -3.30
CA ASN A 56 -2.59 -25.90 -2.26
C ASN A 56 -1.94 -24.54 -2.57
N ALA A 57 -2.21 -23.51 -1.77
CA ALA A 57 -1.45 -22.26 -1.82
C ALA A 57 -0.07 -22.41 -1.18
N ARG A 58 0.93 -21.78 -1.81
CA ARG A 58 2.29 -21.67 -1.27
C ARG A 58 2.49 -20.27 -0.70
N TYR A 59 2.75 -20.22 0.59
CA TYR A 59 3.09 -18.98 1.29
C TYR A 59 4.60 -18.75 1.27
N SER A 60 5.02 -17.52 1.00
CA SER A 60 6.41 -17.10 1.11
C SER A 60 6.70 -16.65 2.55
N LYS A 61 7.88 -17.03 3.07
CA LYS A 61 8.35 -16.56 4.39
C LYS A 61 9.29 -15.38 4.21
N ASP A 62 8.85 -14.21 4.63
CA ASP A 62 9.67 -12.99 4.59
C ASP A 62 10.36 -12.81 5.93
N ARG A 63 11.70 -12.88 5.97
CA ARG A 63 12.47 -12.76 7.22
C ARG A 63 13.01 -11.36 7.50
N LYS A 64 12.87 -10.43 6.55
CA LYS A 64 13.52 -9.11 6.59
C LYS A 64 12.51 -7.95 6.52
N GLY A 65 11.23 -8.22 6.69
CA GLY A 65 10.16 -7.29 6.36
C GLY A 65 9.76 -7.36 4.88
N PHE A 66 8.62 -6.75 4.56
CA PHE A 66 8.04 -6.71 3.23
C PHE A 66 8.77 -5.73 2.32
N GLY A 67 8.96 -6.10 1.07
CA GLY A 67 9.67 -5.27 0.12
C GLY A 67 9.88 -5.96 -1.21
N LYS A 68 10.60 -5.29 -2.11
CA LYS A 68 10.93 -5.86 -3.42
C LYS A 68 12.14 -5.23 -4.07
N LEU A 69 12.80 -6.02 -4.93
CA LEU A 69 13.82 -5.52 -5.87
C LEU A 69 13.14 -4.60 -6.89
N SER A 70 13.23 -3.28 -6.69
CA SER A 70 12.42 -2.30 -7.47
C SER A 70 13.12 -0.98 -7.77
N LEU A 71 14.11 -0.58 -6.96
CA LEU A 71 14.78 0.70 -7.09
C LEU A 71 16.27 0.51 -7.40
N CYS A 72 16.85 1.36 -8.24
CA CYS A 72 18.30 1.43 -8.34
C CYS A 72 18.89 2.06 -7.06
N GLU A 73 20.15 1.73 -6.76
CA GLU A 73 20.85 2.18 -5.54
C GLU A 73 20.75 3.69 -5.31
N LEU A 74 20.99 4.50 -6.35
CA LEU A 74 20.91 5.95 -6.25
C LEU A 74 19.52 6.43 -5.80
N CYS A 75 18.45 5.90 -6.40
CA CYS A 75 17.09 6.31 -6.03
C CYS A 75 16.75 5.85 -4.61
N ASN A 76 17.08 4.61 -4.28
CA ASN A 76 16.81 4.03 -2.97
C ASN A 76 17.52 4.82 -1.84
N ASN A 77 18.83 5.06 -2.00
CA ASN A 77 19.61 5.84 -1.03
C ASN A 77 19.10 7.28 -0.92
N ASN A 78 18.79 7.93 -2.04
CA ASN A 78 18.31 9.31 -2.02
C ASN A 78 16.96 9.44 -1.33
N THR A 79 15.94 8.64 -1.70
CA THR A 79 14.62 8.73 -1.08
C THR A 79 14.67 8.36 0.40
N GLY A 80 15.45 7.34 0.76
CA GLY A 80 15.69 6.97 2.16
C GLY A 80 16.33 8.11 2.96
N ALA A 81 17.35 8.77 2.42
CA ALA A 81 18.04 9.88 3.08
C ALA A 81 17.19 11.17 3.14
N TRP A 82 16.45 11.49 2.08
CA TRP A 82 15.68 12.74 2.00
C TRP A 82 14.36 12.67 2.77
N TYR A 83 13.65 11.54 2.71
CA TYR A 83 12.26 11.46 3.16
C TYR A 83 12.04 10.40 4.23
N GLY A 84 12.86 9.35 4.26
CA GLY A 84 12.67 8.17 5.10
C GLY A 84 12.52 8.49 6.59
N ASN A 85 13.36 9.35 7.17
CA ASN A 85 13.27 9.71 8.58
C ASN A 85 11.96 10.42 8.95
N ALA A 86 11.50 11.35 8.11
CA ALA A 86 10.24 12.07 8.35
C ALA A 86 9.03 11.11 8.28
N TYR A 87 9.06 10.13 7.37
CA TYR A 87 8.04 9.09 7.33
C TYR A 87 8.10 8.17 8.55
N VAL A 88 9.29 7.82 9.04
CA VAL A 88 9.44 7.02 10.26
C VAL A 88 8.86 7.77 11.46
N GLU A 89 9.17 9.05 11.64
CA GLU A 89 8.59 9.89 12.70
C GLU A 89 7.06 9.95 12.61
N TRP A 90 6.52 10.12 11.40
CA TRP A 90 5.08 10.05 11.13
C TRP A 90 4.48 8.71 11.57
N ALA A 91 5.07 7.59 11.16
CA ALA A 91 4.60 6.26 11.52
C ALA A 91 4.67 6.02 13.04
N HIS A 92 5.76 6.41 13.71
CA HIS A 92 5.88 6.28 15.16
C HIS A 92 4.83 7.10 15.92
N GLN A 93 4.50 8.30 15.43
CA GLN A 93 3.40 9.09 16.00
C GLN A 93 2.05 8.41 15.79
N GLY A 94 1.77 7.89 14.59
CA GLY A 94 0.53 7.14 14.32
C GLY A 94 0.34 5.92 15.20
N MET A 95 1.42 5.21 15.51
CA MET A 95 1.41 4.03 16.39
C MET A 95 0.84 4.34 17.78
N ARG A 96 1.04 5.57 18.29
CA ARG A 96 0.53 6.00 19.60
C ARG A 96 -0.99 6.16 19.63
N PHE A 97 -1.62 6.21 18.47
CA PHE A 97 -3.05 6.43 18.32
C PHE A 97 -3.76 5.23 17.70
N LEU A 98 -3.10 4.06 17.66
CA LEU A 98 -3.81 2.82 17.37
C LEU A 98 -4.98 2.68 18.35
N ASP A 99 -6.15 2.37 17.81
CA ASP A 99 -7.41 2.21 18.55
C ASP A 99 -7.93 3.48 19.25
N ALA A 100 -7.37 4.66 18.94
CA ALA A 100 -8.00 5.91 19.31
C ALA A 100 -9.40 5.96 18.66
N SER A 101 -10.44 5.83 19.48
CA SER A 101 -11.82 5.88 19.02
C SER A 101 -12.33 7.32 18.96
N GLY A 102 -13.04 7.66 17.88
CA GLY A 102 -13.76 8.91 17.73
C GLY A 102 -13.19 9.93 16.74
N THR A 103 -13.81 11.10 16.70
CA THR A 103 -13.52 12.26 15.82
C THR A 103 -12.38 13.15 16.31
N LEU A 104 -11.57 12.70 17.27
CA LEU A 104 -10.54 13.54 17.87
C LEU A 104 -9.40 13.80 16.88
N ALA A 105 -9.10 15.07 16.66
CA ALA A 105 -7.98 15.47 15.84
C ALA A 105 -6.67 15.23 16.61
N MET A 106 -5.88 14.26 16.14
CA MET A 106 -4.65 13.81 16.81
C MET A 106 -3.47 14.73 16.46
N PRO A 107 -2.63 15.10 17.44
CA PRO A 107 -1.48 15.96 17.19
C PRO A 107 -0.36 15.20 16.46
N PHE A 108 0.13 15.80 15.38
CA PHE A 108 1.27 15.34 14.59
C PHE A 108 2.26 16.47 14.39
N HIS A 109 3.52 16.20 14.68
CA HIS A 109 4.62 17.14 14.53
C HIS A 109 5.58 16.61 13.46
N ILE A 110 5.45 17.10 12.22
CA ILE A 110 6.05 16.45 11.05
C ILE A 110 6.51 17.44 9.98
N PHE A 111 7.22 16.93 8.98
CA PHE A 111 7.44 17.57 7.68
C PHE A 111 6.50 16.95 6.63
N PRO A 112 5.28 17.50 6.40
CA PRO A 112 4.26 16.81 5.60
C PRO A 112 4.70 16.53 4.17
N GLY A 113 5.40 17.48 3.53
CA GLY A 113 5.94 17.31 2.19
C GLY A 113 6.91 16.14 2.06
N ARG A 114 7.73 15.87 3.10
CA ARG A 114 8.63 14.71 3.11
C ARG A 114 7.86 13.41 3.31
N VAL A 115 6.87 13.41 4.20
CA VAL A 115 5.99 12.25 4.44
C VAL A 115 5.29 11.85 3.13
N ALA A 116 4.67 12.81 2.43
CA ALA A 116 4.03 12.56 1.15
C ALA A 116 5.01 12.04 0.09
N LYS A 117 6.21 12.64 -0.03
CA LYS A 117 7.23 12.16 -0.99
C LYS A 117 7.66 10.73 -0.72
N GLN A 118 7.83 10.32 0.55
CA GLN A 118 8.11 8.93 0.89
C GLN A 118 6.94 8.01 0.51
N ILE A 119 5.70 8.42 0.77
CA ILE A 119 4.52 7.61 0.43
C ILE A 119 4.41 7.41 -1.10
N ILE A 120 4.60 8.47 -1.88
CA ILE A 120 4.59 8.38 -3.34
C ILE A 120 5.78 7.55 -3.87
N ALA A 121 6.95 7.59 -3.23
CA ALA A 121 8.08 6.72 -3.56
C ALA A 121 7.75 5.23 -3.32
N MET A 122 7.04 4.91 -2.23
CA MET A 122 6.55 3.55 -1.99
C MET A 122 5.57 3.10 -3.09
N PHE A 123 4.62 3.96 -3.50
CA PHE A 123 3.70 3.65 -4.59
C PHE A 123 4.39 3.48 -5.94
N ALA A 124 5.50 4.19 -6.19
CA ALA A 124 6.34 3.95 -7.36
C ALA A 124 6.77 2.49 -7.42
N SER A 125 7.29 1.98 -6.29
CA SER A 125 7.62 0.58 -6.16
C SER A 125 6.38 -0.26 -6.39
N THR A 126 5.31 -0.16 -5.58
CA THR A 126 4.16 -1.08 -5.63
C THR A 126 3.52 -1.19 -7.02
N ASN A 127 3.35 -0.07 -7.73
CA ASN A 127 2.74 -0.01 -9.06
C ASN A 127 3.68 -0.40 -10.22
N GLY A 128 4.96 -0.58 -9.93
CA GLY A 128 5.94 -1.08 -10.90
C GLY A 128 6.50 -0.01 -11.84
N PRO A 129 7.45 -0.40 -12.72
CA PRO A 129 8.35 0.56 -13.36
C PRO A 129 7.74 1.43 -14.45
N ASN A 130 6.55 1.09 -14.94
CA ASN A 130 5.85 1.88 -15.95
C ASN A 130 4.92 2.95 -15.34
N PHE A 131 4.66 2.91 -14.02
CA PHE A 131 3.76 3.83 -13.36
C PHE A 131 4.22 5.30 -13.50
N PHE A 132 5.48 5.56 -13.22
CA PHE A 132 6.07 6.90 -13.33
C PHE A 132 6.39 7.32 -14.78
N ASP A 133 6.33 6.39 -15.74
CA ASP A 133 6.34 6.78 -17.16
C ASP A 133 4.98 7.28 -17.61
N ALA A 134 3.89 6.67 -17.13
CA ALA A 134 2.54 7.16 -17.33
C ALA A 134 2.27 8.48 -16.57
N HIS A 135 3.01 8.72 -15.48
CA HIS A 135 2.84 9.86 -14.59
C HIS A 135 4.18 10.54 -14.24
N PRO A 136 4.86 11.18 -15.21
CA PRO A 136 6.16 11.82 -15.01
C PRO A 136 6.15 12.95 -13.97
N GLU A 137 4.98 13.54 -13.70
CA GLU A 137 4.76 14.49 -12.60
C GLU A 137 5.12 13.91 -11.23
N LEU A 138 4.81 12.63 -10.97
CA LEU A 138 5.07 11.96 -9.70
C LEU A 138 6.55 11.62 -9.59
N ARG A 139 7.19 11.26 -10.72
CA ARG A 139 8.64 11.12 -10.82
C ARG A 139 9.35 12.41 -10.43
N LYS A 140 8.91 13.54 -10.98
CA LYS A 140 9.49 14.85 -10.65
C LYS A 140 9.27 15.18 -9.18
N PHE A 141 8.05 14.97 -8.67
CA PHE A 141 7.73 15.19 -7.26
C PHE A 141 8.61 14.37 -6.31
N VAL A 142 8.98 13.13 -6.65
CA VAL A 142 9.86 12.31 -5.81
C VAL A 142 11.34 12.65 -5.98
N LEU A 143 11.81 12.88 -7.21
CA LEU A 143 13.24 13.07 -7.50
C LEU A 143 13.76 14.48 -7.24
N ASP A 144 12.89 15.47 -7.17
CA ASP A 144 13.24 16.84 -6.79
C ASP A 144 12.68 17.15 -5.39
N PRO A 145 13.54 17.22 -4.35
CA PRO A 145 13.11 17.56 -3.00
C PRO A 145 12.36 18.89 -2.93
N GLN A 146 12.74 19.90 -3.73
CA GLN A 146 12.14 21.23 -3.68
C GLN A 146 10.82 21.33 -4.47
N TRP A 147 10.52 20.35 -5.33
CA TRP A 147 9.28 20.35 -6.08
C TRP A 147 8.06 20.14 -5.17
N VAL A 148 7.03 20.94 -5.36
CA VAL A 148 5.80 20.91 -4.55
C VAL A 148 4.59 20.73 -5.47
N GLY A 149 3.64 19.94 -5.01
CA GLY A 149 2.37 19.68 -5.66
C GLY A 149 2.40 18.48 -6.61
N ILE A 150 1.22 17.86 -6.72
CA ILE A 150 0.89 16.84 -7.71
C ILE A 150 -0.40 17.25 -8.43
N PRO A 151 -0.68 16.74 -9.64
CA PRO A 151 -1.91 17.04 -10.36
C PRO A 151 -3.17 16.63 -9.59
N LYS A 152 -4.25 17.40 -9.75
CA LYS A 152 -5.55 17.20 -9.06
C LYS A 152 -6.21 15.85 -9.32
N LYS A 153 -5.82 15.14 -10.40
CA LYS A 153 -6.30 13.78 -10.70
C LYS A 153 -5.84 12.76 -9.65
N PHE A 154 -4.80 13.07 -8.86
CA PHE A 154 -4.37 12.21 -7.78
C PHE A 154 -4.95 12.67 -6.45
N LYS A 155 -5.39 11.70 -5.64
CA LYS A 155 -5.64 11.93 -4.22
C LYS A 155 -4.84 10.95 -3.39
N LEU A 156 -4.19 11.46 -2.36
CA LEU A 156 -3.52 10.63 -1.36
C LEU A 156 -4.39 10.58 -0.12
N LEU A 157 -4.98 9.42 0.14
CA LEU A 157 -5.86 9.17 1.28
C LEU A 157 -5.15 8.30 2.31
N THR A 158 -5.50 8.46 3.57
CA THR A 158 -4.94 7.66 4.67
C THR A 158 -6.01 7.30 5.70
N TYR A 159 -5.69 6.28 6.50
CA TYR A 159 -6.45 5.82 7.66
C TYR A 159 -5.50 5.16 8.66
N LEU A 160 -5.88 5.11 9.92
CA LEU A 160 -5.18 4.30 10.92
C LEU A 160 -5.63 2.85 10.81
N THR A 161 -4.71 1.90 10.89
CA THR A 161 -5.08 0.49 11.10
C THR A 161 -5.50 0.29 12.56
N THR A 162 -6.23 -0.76 12.85
CA THR A 162 -6.55 -1.18 14.22
C THR A 162 -5.54 -2.20 14.74
N SER A 163 -5.37 -2.31 16.06
CA SER A 163 -4.39 -3.23 16.66
C SER A 163 -4.79 -4.71 16.56
N ASN A 164 -6.08 -5.00 16.39
CA ASN A 164 -6.60 -6.35 16.18
C ASN A 164 -6.27 -6.91 14.77
N VAL A 165 -5.61 -6.13 13.91
CA VAL A 165 -5.23 -6.54 12.56
C VAL A 165 -3.73 -6.83 12.48
N GLN A 166 -3.40 -8.06 12.09
CA GLN A 166 -2.01 -8.48 11.82
C GLN A 166 -1.69 -8.56 10.33
N THR A 167 -2.66 -8.26 9.48
CA THR A 167 -2.56 -8.38 8.02
C THR A 167 -2.04 -7.08 7.41
N ALA A 168 -1.04 -7.22 6.54
CA ALA A 168 -0.63 -6.15 5.62
C ALA A 168 -1.20 -6.42 4.22
N ARG A 169 -1.56 -5.37 3.50
CA ARG A 169 -2.09 -5.46 2.13
C ARG A 169 -1.37 -4.46 1.23
N ILE A 170 -0.76 -4.95 0.16
CA ILE A 170 -0.05 -4.11 -0.81
C ILE A 170 -0.54 -4.50 -2.20
N THR A 171 -0.96 -3.50 -2.97
CA THR A 171 -1.51 -3.72 -4.31
C THR A 171 -0.83 -2.83 -5.35
N GLY A 172 -0.82 -3.31 -6.59
CA GLY A 172 -0.65 -2.44 -7.75
C GLY A 172 -1.92 -1.63 -8.02
N ILE A 173 -1.99 -1.03 -9.20
CA ILE A 173 -3.21 -0.34 -9.64
C ILE A 173 -4.32 -1.36 -9.86
N ILE A 174 -5.47 -1.09 -9.26
CA ILE A 174 -6.70 -1.87 -9.39
C ILE A 174 -7.87 -0.94 -9.70
N ALA A 175 -8.93 -1.53 -10.25
CA ALA A 175 -10.22 -0.88 -10.42
C ALA A 175 -11.28 -1.67 -9.64
N THR A 176 -12.09 -0.97 -8.86
CA THR A 176 -13.27 -1.54 -8.19
C THR A 176 -14.51 -0.86 -8.74
N MET A 177 -15.61 -1.60 -8.87
CA MET A 177 -16.88 -1.09 -9.35
C MET A 177 -17.96 -1.31 -8.29
N ASP A 178 -18.61 -0.22 -7.89
CA ASP A 178 -19.86 -0.30 -7.15
C ASP A 178 -21.01 -0.29 -8.16
N PHE A 179 -21.63 -1.45 -8.38
CA PHE A 179 -22.76 -1.60 -9.30
C PHE A 179 -24.01 -0.82 -8.85
N GLY A 180 -24.18 -0.58 -7.55
CA GLY A 180 -25.30 0.21 -7.03
C GLY A 180 -25.13 1.71 -7.29
N GLN A 181 -23.90 2.20 -7.36
CA GLN A 181 -23.59 3.62 -7.60
C GLN A 181 -23.08 3.92 -9.02
N SER A 182 -22.87 2.89 -9.86
CA SER A 182 -22.30 3.01 -11.21
C SER A 182 -21.00 3.84 -11.25
N LYS A 183 -20.18 3.71 -10.20
CA LYS A 183 -18.90 4.41 -10.09
C LYS A 183 -17.76 3.40 -10.01
N ALA A 184 -16.76 3.61 -10.87
CA ALA A 184 -15.50 2.90 -10.79
C ALA A 184 -14.50 3.73 -9.98
N SER A 185 -13.79 3.08 -9.06
CA SER A 185 -12.68 3.68 -8.31
C SER A 185 -11.38 3.00 -8.73
N ILE A 186 -10.42 3.80 -9.20
CA ILE A 186 -9.10 3.35 -9.68
C ILE A 186 -8.05 3.82 -8.68
N PHE A 187 -7.35 2.88 -8.07
CA PHE A 187 -6.40 3.19 -7.00
C PHE A 187 -5.35 2.10 -6.79
N SER A 188 -4.34 2.41 -5.99
CA SER A 188 -3.42 1.43 -5.39
C SER A 188 -3.38 1.60 -3.87
N GLU A 189 -3.07 0.53 -3.14
CA GLU A 189 -3.14 0.51 -1.68
C GLU A 189 -1.86 -0.02 -1.04
N ILE A 190 -1.47 0.60 0.08
CA ILE A 190 -0.46 0.11 1.01
C ILE A 190 -1.06 0.18 2.41
N ALA A 191 -1.53 -0.94 2.94
CA ALA A 191 -2.00 -1.09 4.30
C ALA A 191 -0.91 -1.78 5.14
N PHE A 192 -0.31 -1.04 6.08
CA PHE A 192 0.71 -1.58 6.97
C PHE A 192 0.73 -0.78 8.27
N THR A 193 0.58 -1.46 9.42
CA THR A 193 0.46 -0.81 10.73
C THR A 193 1.59 0.21 10.98
N PRO A 194 1.26 1.46 11.34
CA PRO A 194 -0.04 1.92 11.84
C PRO A 194 -0.95 2.58 10.81
N PHE A 195 -0.54 2.71 9.55
CA PHE A 195 -1.29 3.46 8.55
C PHE A 195 -1.59 2.64 7.30
N GLY A 196 -2.78 2.86 6.76
CA GLY A 196 -3.02 2.58 5.36
C GLY A 196 -2.95 3.82 4.50
N TYR A 197 -2.55 3.64 3.25
CA TYR A 197 -2.50 4.67 2.22
C TYR A 197 -3.20 4.17 0.97
N ILE A 198 -4.00 5.05 0.37
CA ILE A 198 -4.66 4.83 -0.91
C ILE A 198 -4.26 5.98 -1.83
N LEU A 199 -3.68 5.63 -2.97
CA LEU A 199 -3.41 6.58 -4.06
C LEU A 199 -4.50 6.40 -5.12
N VAL A 200 -5.43 7.35 -5.16
CA VAL A 200 -6.53 7.39 -6.13
C VAL A 200 -6.06 8.06 -7.41
N ILE A 201 -6.51 7.55 -8.56
CA ILE A 201 -6.17 8.06 -9.89
C ILE A 201 -7.48 8.35 -10.63
N ASP A 202 -7.73 9.64 -10.88
CA ASP A 202 -8.80 10.18 -11.72
C ASP A 202 -10.18 9.54 -11.52
N SER A 203 -10.53 9.32 -10.25
CA SER A 203 -11.75 8.62 -9.87
C SER A 203 -12.18 8.99 -8.45
N PRO A 204 -13.40 8.62 -8.02
CA PRO A 204 -13.83 8.76 -6.63
C PRO A 204 -13.01 7.88 -5.67
N PRO A 205 -12.93 8.25 -4.38
CA PRO A 205 -12.38 7.37 -3.35
C PRO A 205 -13.10 6.01 -3.29
N PRO A 206 -12.37 4.90 -3.07
CA PRO A 206 -12.98 3.56 -3.07
C PRO A 206 -13.80 3.26 -1.82
N ALA A 207 -13.65 4.04 -0.74
CA ALA A 207 -14.39 3.87 0.49
C ALA A 207 -14.63 5.20 1.21
N ARG A 208 -15.63 5.21 2.10
CA ARG A 208 -15.95 6.34 2.96
C ARG A 208 -15.09 6.36 4.23
N GLY A 209 -14.91 7.55 4.81
CA GLY A 209 -14.18 7.73 6.07
C GLY A 209 -12.66 7.59 5.95
N LEU A 210 -12.13 7.72 4.72
CA LEU A 210 -10.69 7.90 4.48
C LEU A 210 -10.35 9.39 4.61
N PHE A 211 -9.20 9.70 5.22
CA PHE A 211 -8.77 11.08 5.41
C PHE A 211 -7.87 11.54 4.25
N ASP A 212 -8.17 12.70 3.66
CA ASP A 212 -7.42 13.24 2.52
C ASP A 212 -6.18 14.00 3.00
N ILE A 213 -5.00 13.43 2.76
CA ILE A 213 -3.69 14.04 3.03
C ILE A 213 -3.02 14.57 1.77
N THR A 214 -3.75 14.75 0.66
CA THR A 214 -3.19 15.30 -0.60
C THR A 214 -2.56 16.67 -0.38
N PHE A 215 -3.04 17.45 0.59
CA PHE A 215 -2.45 18.74 0.95
C PHE A 215 -0.99 18.61 1.43
N PHE A 216 -0.56 17.45 1.96
CA PHE A 216 0.85 17.21 2.29
C PHE A 216 1.75 17.36 1.06
N CYS A 217 1.27 16.96 -0.12
CA CYS A 217 2.02 17.10 -1.37
C CYS A 217 2.27 18.56 -1.73
N HIS A 218 1.51 19.50 -1.16
CA HIS A 218 1.62 20.94 -1.40
C HIS A 218 2.45 21.67 -0.33
N GLU A 219 3.04 20.95 0.63
CA GLU A 219 3.92 21.53 1.64
C GLU A 219 5.39 21.51 1.19
N PRO A 220 6.16 22.60 1.40
CA PRO A 220 7.59 22.65 1.08
C PRO A 220 8.43 21.61 1.84
N TYR A 221 9.56 21.22 1.26
CA TYR A 221 10.47 20.22 1.83
C TYR A 221 10.96 20.52 3.26
N ARG A 222 11.16 21.79 3.59
CA ARG A 222 11.64 22.23 4.91
C ARG A 222 10.51 22.73 5.82
N GLN A 223 9.26 22.61 5.40
CA GLN A 223 8.14 23.09 6.18
C GLN A 223 7.79 22.09 7.27
N TYR A 224 8.09 22.44 8.52
CA TYR A 224 7.62 21.74 9.70
C TYR A 224 6.22 22.23 10.07
N ARG A 225 5.37 21.33 10.54
CA ARG A 225 3.99 21.63 10.95
C ARG A 225 3.61 20.88 12.21
N ASP A 226 2.85 21.56 13.06
CA ASP A 226 2.05 20.98 14.12
C ASP A 226 0.61 20.88 13.61
N LEU A 227 0.18 19.67 13.28
CA LEU A 227 -1.12 19.40 12.69
C LEU A 227 -2.01 18.64 13.67
N HIS A 228 -3.30 18.94 13.68
CA HIS A 228 -4.28 18.14 14.40
C HIS A 228 -5.16 17.45 13.35
N LEU A 229 -4.97 16.14 13.18
CA LEU A 229 -5.56 15.39 12.06
C LEU A 229 -6.62 14.39 12.57
N PRO A 230 -7.89 14.50 12.14
CA PRO A 230 -8.96 13.57 12.52
C PRO A 230 -8.93 12.32 11.62
N ILE A 231 -7.87 11.53 11.72
CA ILE A 231 -7.70 10.31 10.90
C ILE A 231 -8.49 9.17 11.55
N GLY A 232 -9.49 8.64 10.84
CA GLY A 232 -10.28 7.51 11.30
C GLY A 232 -9.52 6.18 11.23
N ALA A 233 -9.89 5.26 12.13
CA ALA A 233 -9.40 3.88 12.12
C ALA A 233 -10.20 3.00 11.14
N LYS A 234 -9.54 1.98 10.57
CA LYS A 234 -10.14 0.95 9.71
C LYS A 234 -9.53 -0.41 9.98
N GLU A 235 -10.38 -1.43 9.94
CA GLU A 235 -9.98 -2.84 10.01
C GLU A 235 -9.56 -3.35 8.62
N VAL A 236 -8.54 -4.21 8.55
CA VAL A 236 -7.95 -4.71 7.29
C VAL A 236 -7.84 -6.24 7.34
N HIS A 237 -8.95 -6.92 7.66
CA HIS A 237 -8.99 -8.39 7.76
C HIS A 237 -9.01 -9.09 6.39
N SER A 238 -9.64 -8.45 5.41
CA SER A 238 -9.83 -8.97 4.07
C SER A 238 -8.57 -8.81 3.19
N TYR A 239 -8.34 -9.75 2.28
CA TYR A 239 -7.35 -9.59 1.22
C TYR A 239 -7.85 -8.70 0.08
N ILE A 240 -9.15 -8.36 0.07
CA ILE A 240 -9.77 -7.51 -0.95
C ILE A 240 -9.36 -6.05 -0.69
N PRO A 241 -8.79 -5.35 -1.67
CA PRO A 241 -8.36 -3.98 -1.48
C PRO A 241 -9.51 -3.01 -1.19
N ALA A 242 -9.26 -2.00 -0.33
CA ALA A 242 -10.27 -1.06 0.18
C ALA A 242 -11.49 -1.71 0.88
N ASP A 243 -11.41 -2.99 1.23
CA ASP A 243 -12.36 -3.66 2.10
C ASP A 243 -11.97 -3.42 3.56
N PHE A 244 -12.91 -2.84 4.31
CA PHE A 244 -12.76 -2.40 5.70
C PHE A 244 -13.82 -2.99 6.62
N ARG A 245 -14.42 -4.12 6.22
CA ARG A 245 -15.36 -4.86 7.06
C ARG A 245 -14.70 -5.29 8.36
N THR A 246 -15.51 -5.37 9.41
CA THR A 246 -15.05 -5.89 10.69
C THR A 246 -14.68 -7.36 10.59
N GLU A 247 -13.92 -7.88 11.56
CA GLU A 247 -13.62 -9.31 11.66
C GLU A 247 -14.87 -10.19 11.57
N GLU A 248 -15.95 -9.78 12.25
CA GLU A 248 -17.23 -10.50 12.25
C GLU A 248 -17.90 -10.46 10.87
N GLU A 249 -18.02 -9.27 10.27
CA GLU A 249 -18.63 -9.09 8.94
C GLU A 249 -17.87 -9.87 7.86
N TRP A 250 -16.54 -9.88 7.94
CA TRP A 250 -15.69 -10.62 7.03
C TRP A 250 -15.85 -12.13 7.20
N SER A 251 -15.82 -12.63 8.44
CA SER A 251 -16.01 -14.05 8.74
C SER A 251 -17.37 -14.56 8.24
N GLN A 252 -18.43 -13.79 8.47
CA GLN A 252 -19.77 -14.11 7.96
C GLN A 252 -19.83 -14.10 6.43
N ALA A 253 -19.11 -13.18 5.76
CA ALA A 253 -19.05 -13.15 4.31
C ALA A 253 -18.31 -14.37 3.73
N GLN A 254 -17.21 -14.79 4.36
CA GLN A 254 -16.48 -16.00 3.96
C GLN A 254 -17.34 -17.26 4.13
N ALA A 255 -18.09 -17.37 5.23
CA ALA A 255 -19.00 -18.48 5.47
C ALA A 255 -20.09 -18.56 4.38
N ARG A 256 -20.76 -17.44 4.10
CA ARG A 256 -21.78 -17.36 3.04
C ARG A 256 -21.24 -17.74 1.66
N ALA A 257 -20.07 -17.21 1.28
CA ALA A 257 -19.44 -17.53 0.01
C ALA A 257 -19.09 -19.03 -0.12
N LYS A 258 -18.74 -19.69 1.00
CA LYS A 258 -18.47 -21.13 1.03
C LYS A 258 -19.74 -21.96 0.84
N GLU A 259 -20.85 -21.56 1.47
CA GLU A 259 -22.16 -22.21 1.32
C GLU A 259 -22.71 -22.07 -0.10
N GLU A 260 -22.68 -20.87 -0.68
CA GLU A 260 -23.12 -20.61 -2.06
C GLU A 260 -22.34 -21.45 -3.07
N ARG A 261 -21.02 -21.59 -2.86
CA ARG A 261 -20.18 -22.44 -3.71
C ARG A 261 -20.53 -23.92 -3.57
N ALA A 262 -20.74 -24.41 -2.34
CA ALA A 262 -21.15 -25.80 -2.11
C ALA A 262 -22.49 -26.09 -2.84
N ALA A 263 -23.45 -25.16 -2.76
CA ALA A 263 -24.71 -25.24 -3.48
C ALA A 263 -24.52 -25.19 -5.00
N ALA A 264 -23.64 -24.32 -5.52
CA ALA A 264 -23.34 -24.21 -6.95
C ALA A 264 -22.68 -25.48 -7.50
N LYS A 265 -21.77 -26.10 -6.72
CA LYS A 265 -21.13 -27.38 -7.09
C LYS A 265 -22.16 -28.51 -7.15
N LEU A 266 -23.03 -28.63 -6.14
CA LEU A 266 -24.11 -29.61 -6.14
C LEU A 266 -25.06 -29.44 -7.33
N ARG A 267 -25.39 -28.19 -7.71
CA ARG A 267 -26.18 -27.90 -8.92
C ARG A 267 -25.45 -28.33 -10.19
N ARG A 268 -24.15 -28.05 -10.30
CA ARG A 268 -23.34 -28.43 -11.45
C ARG A 268 -23.18 -29.94 -11.59
N ASP A 269 -23.08 -30.67 -10.49
CA ASP A 269 -22.92 -32.13 -10.49
C ASP A 269 -24.27 -32.87 -10.68
N ALA A 270 -25.40 -32.15 -10.64
CA ALA A 270 -26.76 -32.67 -10.86
C ALA A 270 -27.25 -32.56 -12.32
N PHE A 271 -26.45 -31.96 -13.21
CA PHE A 271 -26.69 -31.83 -14.65
C PHE A 271 -25.47 -32.30 -15.45
#